data_AF-A0A8S0RED9-F1
#
_entry.id   AF-A0A8S0RED9-F1
#
_cell.length_a   1.000
_cell.length_b   1.000
_cell.length_c   1.000
_cell.angle_alpha   90.00
_cell.angle_beta   90.00
_cell.angle_gamma   90.00
#
_symmetry.space_group_name_H-M   'P 1'
#
loop_
_entity.id
_entity.type
_entity.pdbx_description
1 polymer ?
#
loop_
_entity_poly.entity_id
_entity_poly.type
_entity_poly.pdbx_seq_one_letter_code
_entity_poly.pdbx_strand_id
1 'polypeptide(L)' 'MELREAVEEAEGTQALNQIKAQIQGKMQYWCNSFEDALLNKNYEDATASIQRMTYYKRANEEIIKKL' A
#
# COMPACT_ATOMS: atom_id res chain seq x y z
N MET A 1 13.47 -2.64 4.60
CA MET A 1 12.85 -3.83 4.02
C MET A 1 11.75 -3.35 3.10
N GLU A 2 11.97 -3.51 1.79
CA GLU A 2 10.95 -3.16 0.81
C GLU A 2 9.77 -4.13 0.96
N LEU A 3 8.55 -3.64 0.80
CA LEU A 3 7.34 -4.47 0.87
C LEU A 3 7.39 -5.65 -0.12
N ARG A 4 8.18 -5.52 -1.19
CA ARG A 4 8.47 -6.57 -2.16
C ARG A 4 9.26 -7.73 -1.55
N GLU A 5 10.30 -7.44 -0.75
CA GLU A 5 11.09 -8.45 -0.03
C GLU A 5 10.19 -9.20 0.96
N ALA A 6 9.35 -8.47 1.70
CA ALA A 6 8.42 -9.08 2.65
C ALA A 6 7.40 -10.03 1.99
N VAL A 7 6.94 -9.73 0.77
CA VAL A 7 6.04 -10.61 0.01
C VAL A 7 6.77 -11.81 -0.58
N GLU A 8 8.02 -11.64 -1.00
CA GLU A 8 8.87 -12.70 -1.53
C GLU A 8 9.26 -13.72 -0.44
N GLU A 9 9.63 -13.23 0.74
CA GLU A 9 10.01 -14.03 1.92
C GLU A 9 8.80 -14.65 2.65
N ALA A 10 7.57 -14.20 2.38
CA ALA A 10 6.39 -14.74 3.02
C ALA A 10 6.17 -16.22 2.62
N GLU A 11 6.26 -17.11 3.60
CA GLU A 11 5.96 -18.53 3.46
C GLU A 11 4.53 -18.83 3.91
N GLY A 12 3.71 -19.31 2.98
CA GLY A 12 2.35 -19.74 3.25
C GLY A 12 1.29 -18.63 3.26
N THR A 13 0.03 -19.07 3.14
CA THR A 13 -1.13 -18.19 2.98
C THR A 13 -1.40 -17.32 4.21
N GLN A 14 -1.05 -17.78 5.41
CA GLN A 14 -1.21 -17.00 6.64
C GLN A 14 -0.31 -15.76 6.67
N ALA A 15 0.97 -15.90 6.34
CA ALA A 15 1.92 -14.79 6.27
C ALA A 15 1.49 -13.76 5.21
N LEU A 16 1.08 -14.24 4.03
CA LEU A 16 0.57 -13.39 2.96
C LEU A 16 -0.68 -12.60 3.36
N ASN A 17 -1.62 -13.22 4.08
CA ASN A 17 -2.80 -12.54 4.58
C ASN A 17 -2.49 -11.48 5.64
N GLN A 18 -1.49 -11.70 6.49
CA GLN A 18 -1.03 -10.69 7.46
C GLN A 18 -0.43 -9.48 6.74
N ILE A 19 0.41 -9.71 5.72
CA ILE A 19 1.00 -8.63 4.92
C ILE A 19 -0.10 -7.87 4.16
N LYS A 20 -1.08 -8.59 3.59
CA LYS A 20 -2.25 -7.98 2.94
C LYS A 20 -3.00 -7.03 3.86
N ALA A 21 -3.28 -7.45 5.10
CA ALA A 21 -3.96 -6.60 6.09
C ALA A 21 -3.15 -5.33 6.42
N GLN A 22 -1.83 -5.45 6.56
CA GLN A 22 -0.96 -4.30 6.80
C GLN A 22 -0.96 -3.31 5.62
N ILE A 23 -0.94 -3.82 4.38
CA ILE A 23 -1.00 -3.00 3.17
C ILE A 23 -2.33 -2.28 3.06
N GLN A 24 -3.44 -2.96 3.36
CA GLN A 24 -4.76 -2.34 3.35
C GLN A 24 -4.86 -1.19 4.36
N GLY A 25 -4.32 -1.36 5.57
CA GLY A 25 -4.27 -0.29 6.56
C GLY A 25 -3.44 0.91 6.08
N LYS A 26 -2.26 0.67 5.50
CA LYS A 26 -1.42 1.73 4.92
C LYS A 26 -2.11 2.41 3.74
N MET A 27 -2.76 1.65 2.86
CA MET A 27 -3.51 2.18 1.72
C MET A 27 -4.61 3.13 2.20
N GLN A 28 -5.39 2.75 3.22
CA GLN A 28 -6.44 3.59 3.77
C GLN A 28 -5.86 4.90 4.34
N TYR A 29 -4.75 4.84 5.07
CA TYR A 29 -4.06 6.03 5.56
C TYR A 29 -3.72 6.98 4.41
N TRP A 30 -3.12 6.49 3.33
CA TRP A 30 -2.74 7.34 2.19
C TRP A 30 -3.94 7.84 1.38
N CYS A 31 -5.06 7.10 1.33
CA CYS A 31 -6.31 7.62 0.78
C CYS A 31 -6.81 8.83 1.58
N ASN A 32 -6.79 8.75 2.91
CA ASN A 32 -7.20 9.85 3.77
C ASN A 32 -6.26 11.06 3.63
N SER A 33 -4.94 10.83 3.57
CA SER A 33 -3.95 11.89 3.32
C SER A 33 -4.11 12.54 1.96
N PHE A 34 -4.41 11.76 0.92
CA PHE A 34 -4.69 12.29 -0.41
C PHE A 34 -5.93 13.18 -0.41
N GLU A 35 -7.02 12.74 0.22
CA GLU A 35 -8.26 13.51 0.32
C GLU A 35 -8.03 14.86 1.01
N ASP A 36 -7.36 14.85 2.17
CA ASP A 36 -7.02 16.08 2.89
C ASP A 36 -6.13 17.02 2.06
N ALA A 37 -5.07 16.49 1.43
CA ALA A 37 -4.18 17.29 0.59
C ALA A 37 -4.91 17.90 -0.62
N LEU A 38 -5.80 17.13 -1.26
CA LEU A 38 -6.60 17.59 -2.40
C LEU A 38 -7.57 18.71 -1.99
N LEU A 39 -8.29 18.54 -0.88
CA LEU A 39 -9.23 19.54 -0.34
C LEU A 39 -8.51 20.85 0.03
N ASN A 40 -7.30 20.75 0.58
CA ASN A 40 -6.46 21.90 0.94
C ASN A 40 -5.68 22.48 -0.25
N LYS A 41 -5.85 21.95 -1.48
CA LYS A 41 -5.09 22.34 -2.68
C LYS A 41 -3.58 22.19 -2.53
N ASN A 42 -3.14 21.32 -1.64
CA ASN A 42 -1.74 20.94 -1.46
C ASN A 42 -1.41 19.82 -2.45
N TYR A 43 -1.12 20.20 -3.69
CA TYR A 43 -0.91 19.24 -4.79
C TYR A 43 0.40 18.45 -4.67
N GLU A 44 1.39 18.96 -3.95
CA GLU A 44 2.64 18.24 -3.68
C GLU A 44 2.37 17.01 -2.81
N ASP A 45 1.67 17.20 -1.69
CA ASP A 45 1.30 16.10 -0.79
C ASP A 45 0.28 15.16 -1.42
N ALA A 46 -0.65 15.68 -2.24
CA ALA A 46 -1.56 14.85 -3.01
C ALA A 46 -0.80 13.93 -3.99
N THR A 47 0.22 14.46 -4.67
CA THR A 47 1.08 13.69 -5.59
C THR A 47 1.88 12.63 -4.83
N ALA A 48 2.48 12.99 -3.70
CA ALA A 48 3.20 12.06 -2.84
C ALA A 48 2.29 10.92 -2.36
N SER A 49 1.04 11.24 -1.98
CA SER A 49 0.04 10.25 -1.57
C SER A 49 -0.32 9.29 -2.69
N ILE A 50 -0.53 9.78 -3.93
CA ILE A 50 -0.79 8.93 -5.10
C ILE A 50 0.37 7.98 -5.38
N GLN A 51 1.63 8.44 -5.27
CA GLN A 51 2.80 7.59 -5.47
C GLN A 51 2.83 6.44 -4.45
N ARG A 52 2.54 6.73 -3.18
CA ARG A 52 2.43 5.73 -2.10
C ARG A 52 1.28 4.76 -2.35
N MET A 53 0.08 5.26 -2.70
CA MET A 53 -1.06 4.42 -3.06
C MET A 53 -0.77 3.47 -4.22
N THR A 54 -0.08 3.96 -5.26
CA THR A 54 0.35 3.16 -6.42
C THR A 54 1.30 2.04 -6.00
N TYR A 55 2.23 2.33 -5.09
CA TYR A 55 3.12 1.33 -4.52
C TYR A 55 2.35 0.22 -3.78
N TYR A 56 1.42 0.59 -2.90
CA TYR A 56 0.61 -0.39 -2.15
C TYR A 56 -0.32 -1.20 -3.04
N LYS A 57 -0.88 -0.60 -4.10
CA LYS A 57 -1.65 -1.32 -5.10
C LYS A 57 -0.83 -2.44 -5.75
N ARG A 58 0.38 -2.14 -6.23
CA ARG A 58 1.28 -3.13 -6.85
C ARG A 58 1.65 -4.24 -5.87
N ALA A 59 1.97 -3.91 -4.63
CA ALA A 59 2.28 -4.92 -3.63
C ALA A 59 1.09 -5.85 -3.33
N ASN A 60 -0.13 -5.31 -3.27
CA ASN A 60 -1.33 -6.11 -3.11
C ASN A 60 -1.58 -7.04 -4.32
N GLU A 61 -1.29 -6.58 -5.54
CA GLU A 61 -1.34 -7.41 -6.75
C GLU A 61 -0.35 -8.59 -6.67
N GLU A 62 0.89 -8.37 -6.22
CA GLU A 62 1.88 -9.44 -6.04
C GLU A 62 1.47 -10.44 -4.94
N ILE A 63 0.86 -9.99 -3.85
CA ILE A 63 0.32 -10.89 -2.82
C ILE A 63 -0.80 -11.76 -3.37
N ILE A 64 -1.73 -11.17 -4.12
CA ILE A 64 -2.86 -11.90 -4.72
C ILE A 64 -2.35 -12.97 -5.71
N LYS A 65 -1.24 -12.73 -6.41
CA LYS A 65 -0.64 -13.74 -7.30
C LYS A 65 -0.03 -14.94 -6.56
N LYS A 66 0.40 -14.74 -5.31
CA LYS A 66 1.09 -15.77 -4.49
C LYS A 66 0.13 -16.53 -3.55
N LEU A 67 -1.05 -15.97 -3.30
CA LEU A 67 -2.17 -16.62 -2.60
C LEU A 67 -2.88 -17.61 -3.53
#